data_AF-A0A6L5G1Y7-F1
#
_entry.id   AF-A0A6L5G1Y7-F1
#
_cell.length_a   1.000
_cell.length_b   1.000
_cell.length_c   1.000
_cell.angle_alpha   90.00
_cell.angle_beta   90.00
_cell.angle_gamma   90.00
#
_symmetry.space_group_name_H-M   'P 1'
#
loop_
_entity.id
_entity.type
_entity.pdbx_description
1 polymer ?
#
loop_
_entity_poly.entity_id
_entity_poly.type
_entity_poly.pdbx_seq_one_letter_code
_entity_poly.pdbx_strand_id
1 'polypeptide(L)'
;MEGNATFGPRKPPSTREARMTLASHDLMDRLSAASRDRLLARAVERDLEPGELLYLTGDPSERVHVIDSGILKLTARDAEGEETIVGLALPGETVGE
;
A
#
# COMPACT_ATOMS: atom_id res chain seq x y z
N MET A 1 -13.24 6.75 27.94
CA MET A 1 -12.76 5.54 28.65
C MET A 1 -13.05 4.37 27.72
N GLU A 2 -12.02 3.58 27.45
CA GLU A 2 -11.81 2.86 26.19
C GLU A 2 -12.90 1.84 25.82
N GLY A 3 -13.38 1.92 24.58
CA GLY A 3 -14.22 0.90 23.98
C GLY A 3 -13.37 -0.27 23.51
N ASN A 4 -13.31 -1.32 24.33
CA ASN A 4 -12.65 -2.58 24.03
C ASN A 4 -13.35 -3.27 22.84
N ALA A 5 -12.76 -3.18 21.64
CA ALA A 5 -13.22 -3.91 20.48
C ALA A 5 -12.78 -5.37 20.61
N THR A 6 -13.70 -6.22 21.07
CA THR A 6 -13.51 -7.67 21.08
C THR A 6 -13.49 -8.20 19.64
N PHE A 7 -12.30 -8.47 19.12
CA PHE A 7 -12.13 -9.14 17.83
C PHE A 7 -12.53 -10.61 17.97
N GLY A 8 -13.74 -10.95 17.52
CA GLY A 8 -14.16 -12.34 17.33
C GLY A 8 -13.29 -13.04 16.29
N PRO A 9 -13.24 -14.38 16.26
CA PRO A 9 -12.41 -15.12 15.32
C PRO A 9 -12.91 -14.88 13.89
N ARG A 10 -12.28 -13.95 13.16
CA ARG A 10 -12.53 -13.77 11.72
C ARG A 10 -11.90 -14.93 10.97
N LYS A 11 -12.74 -15.68 10.26
CA LYS A 11 -12.34 -16.73 9.33
C LYS A 11 -11.33 -16.12 8.33
N PRO A 12 -10.08 -16.63 8.25
CA PRO A 12 -9.10 -16.08 7.33
C PRO A 12 -9.65 -16.17 5.90
N PRO A 13 -9.44 -15.15 5.05
CA PRO A 13 -9.84 -15.23 3.66
C PRO A 13 -9.23 -16.49 3.05
N SER A 14 -10.07 -17.25 2.36
CA SER A 14 -9.69 -18.49 1.70
C SER A 14 -8.41 -18.28 0.90
N THR A 15 -7.43 -19.12 1.21
CA THR A 15 -5.97 -19.10 0.97
C THR A 15 -5.49 -18.89 -0.48
N ARG A 16 -6.34 -18.48 -1.42
CA ARG A 16 -6.03 -18.44 -2.86
C ARG A 16 -5.99 -17.04 -3.48
N GLU A 17 -6.69 -16.05 -2.93
CA GLU A 17 -6.74 -14.69 -3.50
C GLU A 17 -5.87 -13.67 -2.76
N ALA A 18 -5.58 -13.89 -1.46
CA ALA A 18 -4.58 -13.13 -0.71
C ALA A 18 -3.13 -13.40 -1.19
N ARG A 19 -2.97 -14.20 -2.25
CA ARG A 19 -1.80 -14.19 -3.13
C ARG A 19 -1.86 -12.97 -4.05
N MET A 20 -2.17 -11.79 -3.52
CA MET A 20 -1.66 -10.56 -4.10
C MET A 20 -0.15 -10.80 -4.13
N THR A 21 0.33 -11.09 -5.32
CA THR A 21 1.73 -11.23 -5.65
C THR A 21 2.35 -9.88 -5.31
N LEU A 22 2.67 -9.67 -4.03
CA LEU A 22 3.61 -8.68 -3.50
C LEU A 22 5.04 -9.09 -3.91
N ALA A 23 5.12 -9.57 -5.15
CA ALA A 23 6.26 -10.16 -5.81
C ALA A 23 6.25 -9.71 -7.28
N SER A 24 5.66 -8.55 -7.58
CA SER A 24 6.39 -7.62 -8.44
C SER A 24 7.71 -7.37 -7.73
N HIS A 25 8.78 -7.94 -8.27
CA HIS A 25 10.11 -7.46 -7.94
C HIS A 25 10.05 -5.94 -8.04
N ASP A 26 10.30 -5.28 -6.90
CA ASP A 26 10.22 -3.84 -6.68
C ASP A 26 10.63 -3.12 -7.96
N LEU A 27 9.69 -2.36 -8.56
CA LEU A 27 9.90 -1.68 -9.82
C LEU A 27 11.23 -0.90 -9.80
N MET A 28 11.60 -0.36 -8.64
CA MET A 28 12.81 0.40 -8.44
C MET A 28 14.08 -0.47 -8.47
N ASP A 29 14.00 -1.72 -8.03
CA ASP A 29 15.11 -2.69 -8.09
C ASP A 29 15.39 -3.17 -9.52
N ARG A 30 14.38 -3.09 -10.40
CA ARG A 30 14.53 -3.45 -11.81
C ARG A 30 15.15 -2.34 -12.66
N LEU A 31 15.28 -1.14 -12.11
CA LEU A 31 15.87 0.01 -12.80
C LEU A 31 17.37 0.08 -12.55
N SER A 32 18.11 0.54 -13.57
CA SER A 32 19.50 0.94 -13.34
C SER A 32 19.56 2.08 -12.33
N ALA A 33 20.66 2.20 -11.57
CA ALA A 33 20.86 3.29 -10.62
C ALA A 33 20.63 4.67 -11.29
N ALA A 34 21.15 4.88 -12.50
CA ALA A 34 20.97 6.13 -13.24
C ALA A 34 19.51 6.39 -13.63
N SER A 35 18.73 5.36 -13.96
CA SER A 35 17.30 5.50 -14.25
C SER A 35 16.52 5.83 -12.99
N ARG A 36 16.84 5.16 -11.88
CA ARG A 36 16.25 5.41 -10.57
C ARG A 36 16.51 6.85 -10.12
N ASP A 37 17.75 7.32 -10.18
CA ASP A 37 18.12 8.68 -9.79
C ASP A 37 17.39 9.73 -10.64
N ARG A 38 17.22 9.47 -11.95
CA ARG A 38 16.46 10.37 -12.85
C ARG A 38 14.97 10.42 -12.52
N LEU A 39 14.38 9.31 -12.09
CA LEU A 39 12.98 9.28 -11.66
C LEU A 39 12.81 10.00 -10.31
N LEU A 40 13.67 9.71 -9.33
CA LEU A 40 13.64 10.33 -8.02
C LEU A 40 13.88 11.85 -8.10
N ALA A 41 14.76 12.32 -8.99
CA ALA A 41 14.98 13.76 -9.22
C ALA A 41 13.74 14.50 -9.78
N ARG A 42 12.73 13.77 -10.27
CA ARG A 42 11.46 14.31 -10.78
C ARG A 42 10.28 13.95 -9.87
N ALA A 43 10.52 13.19 -8.81
CA ALA A 43 9.50 12.84 -7.83
C ALA A 43 9.08 14.09 -7.05
N VAL A 44 7.85 14.06 -6.55
CA VAL A 44 7.31 15.12 -5.71
C VAL A 44 7.01 14.48 -4.36
N GLU A 45 7.59 15.04 -3.31
CA GLU A 45 7.34 14.60 -1.94
C GLU A 45 5.87 14.80 -1.57
N ARG A 46 5.33 13.81 -0.86
CA ARG A 46 3.97 13.85 -0.35
C ARG A 46 3.97 13.25 1.05
N ASP A 47 3.73 14.10 2.03
CA ASP A 47 3.51 13.67 3.40
C ASP A 47 2.04 13.24 3.58
N LEU A 48 1.85 12.27 4.47
CA LEU A 48 0.54 11.81 4.91
C LEU A 48 0.54 11.79 6.43
N GLU A 49 -0.52 12.32 7.02
CA GLU A 49 -0.75 12.17 8.44
C GLU A 49 -1.26 10.75 8.76
N PRO A 50 -1.04 10.24 9.99
CA PRO A 50 -1.60 8.96 10.40
C PRO A 50 -3.12 8.90 10.20
N GLY A 51 -3.57 7.94 9.39
CA GLY A 51 -4.99 7.76 9.03
C GLY A 51 -5.44 8.52 7.78
N GLU A 52 -4.56 9.33 7.17
CA GLU A 52 -4.82 9.93 5.86
C GLU A 52 -4.73 8.87 4.74
N LEU A 53 -5.58 9.02 3.73
CA LEU A 53 -5.62 8.12 2.58
C LEU A 53 -4.72 8.65 1.47
N LEU A 54 -3.89 7.78 0.90
CA LEU A 54 -3.10 8.10 -0.28
C LEU A 54 -3.98 8.13 -1.55
N TYR A 55 -4.73 7.06 -1.81
CA TYR A 55 -5.77 6.95 -2.84
C TYR A 55 -6.71 5.77 -2.53
N LEU A 56 -7.87 5.73 -3.20
CA LEU A 56 -8.81 4.62 -3.13
C LEU A 56 -8.62 3.66 -4.30
N THR A 57 -8.94 2.38 -4.09
CA THR A 57 -8.97 1.38 -5.16
C THR A 57 -9.93 1.82 -6.27
N GLY A 58 -9.43 1.91 -7.50
CA GLY A 58 -10.19 2.33 -8.67
C GLY A 58 -10.12 3.83 -8.98
N ASP A 59 -9.43 4.62 -8.15
CA ASP A 59 -9.10 5.99 -8.53
C ASP A 59 -8.19 5.97 -9.77
N PRO A 60 -8.45 6.82 -10.78
CA PRO A 60 -7.57 6.97 -11.92
C PRO A 60 -6.26 7.62 -11.43
N SER A 61 -5.32 6.78 -11.02
CA SER A 61 -3.96 7.16 -10.67
C SER A 61 -3.08 7.09 -11.91
N GLU A 62 -2.47 8.20 -12.30
CA GLU A 62 -1.37 8.22 -13.30
C GLU A 62 0.01 8.18 -12.61
N ARG A 63 0.07 7.77 -11.33
CA ARG A 63 1.25 7.92 -10.48
C ARG A 63 1.57 6.63 -9.73
N VAL A 64 2.87 6.33 -9.68
CA VAL A 64 3.45 5.34 -8.77
C VAL A 64 4.11 6.11 -7.63
N HIS A 65 3.92 5.60 -6.41
CA HIS A 65 4.53 6.16 -5.20
C HIS A 65 5.59 5.20 -4.67
N VAL A 66 6.64 5.75 -4.08
CA VAL A 66 7.66 5.01 -3.33
C VAL A 66 7.55 5.45 -1.88
N ILE A 67 7.55 4.50 -0.94
CA ILE A 67 7.55 4.84 0.48
C ILE A 67 8.97 5.29 0.86
N ASP A 68 9.14 6.58 1.16
CA ASP A 68 10.42 7.09 1.67
C ASP A 68 10.62 6.76 3.16
N SER A 69 9.58 7.00 3.95
CA SER A 69 9.56 6.71 5.38
C SER A 69 8.15 6.40 5.89
N GLY A 70 8.06 5.79 7.07
CA GLY A 70 6.79 5.35 7.66
C GLY A 70 6.30 4.01 7.11
N ILE A 71 5.01 3.71 7.33
CA ILE A 71 4.36 2.47 6.88
C ILE A 71 2.99 2.84 6.32
N LEU A 72 2.67 2.33 5.13
CA LEU A 72 1.35 2.48 4.54
C LEU A 72 0.53 1.20 4.72
N LYS A 73 -0.71 1.35 5.18
CA LYS A 73 -1.67 0.25 5.33
C LYS A 73 -2.42 0.05 4.01
N LEU A 74 -2.30 -1.12 3.40
CA LEU A 74 -3.11 -1.50 2.24
C LEU A 74 -4.39 -2.17 2.72
N THR A 75 -5.53 -1.63 2.33
CA THR A 75 -6.84 -2.14 2.73
C THR A 75 -7.72 -2.47 1.55
N ALA A 76 -8.55 -3.49 1.73
CA ALA A 76 -9.65 -3.80 0.84
C ALA A 76 -10.97 -3.59 1.61
N ARG A 77 -12.01 -3.20 0.88
CA ARG A 77 -13.37 -3.14 1.39
C ARG A 77 -14.22 -4.19 0.69
N ASP A 78 -15.05 -4.89 1.45
CA ASP A 78 -16.07 -5.78 0.89
C ASP A 78 -17.33 -5.01 0.46
N ALA A 79 -18.33 -5.73 -0.03
CA ALA A 79 -19.59 -5.15 -0.52
C ALA A 79 -20.39 -4.45 0.60
N GLU A 80 -20.15 -4.85 1.84
CA GLU A 80 -20.75 -4.31 3.05
C GLU A 80 -19.96 -3.11 3.61
N GLY A 81 -18.79 -2.81 3.04
CA GLY A 81 -17.95 -1.67 3.39
C GLY A 81 -16.96 -1.93 4.53
N GLU A 82 -16.81 -3.17 4.97
CA GLU A 82 -15.89 -3.54 6.04
C GLU A 82 -14.45 -3.50 5.56
N GLU A 83 -13.60 -2.78 6.29
CA GLU A 83 -12.19 -2.62 5.94
C GLU A 83 -11.35 -3.77 6.49
N THR A 84 -10.59 -4.43 5.61
CA THR A 84 -9.60 -5.45 5.99
C THR A 84 -8.21 -5.05 5.54
N ILE A 85 -7.22 -5.20 6.42
CA ILE A 85 -5.81 -5.02 6.08
C ILE A 85 -5.38 -6.21 5.24
N VAL A 86 -4.93 -5.95 4.01
CA VAL A 86 -4.46 -6.97 3.07
C VAL A 86 -2.94 -6.95 2.90
N GLY A 87 -2.28 -5.87 3.32
CA GLY A 87 -0.83 -5.74 3.29
C GLY A 87 -0.34 -4.48 3.98
N LEU A 88 0.97 -4.39 4.14
CA LEU A 88 1.68 -3.20 4.58
C LEU A 88 2.74 -2.89 3.53
N ALA A 89 2.87 -1.61 3.14
CA ALA A 89 3.98 -1.14 2.34
C ALA A 89 5.05 -0.51 3.24
N LEU A 90 6.29 -0.93 3.07
CA LEU A 90 7.45 -0.52 3.86
C LEU A 90 8.35 0.46 3.08
N PRO A 91 9.27 1.18 3.76
CA PRO A 91 10.21 2.05 3.09
C PRO A 91 11.00 1.33 1.99
N GLY A 92 11.06 1.95 0.82
CA GLY A 92 11.63 1.39 -0.42
C GLY A 92 10.59 0.81 -1.37
N GLU A 93 9.47 0.31 -0.87
CA GLU A 93 8.47 -0.37 -1.69
C GLU A 93 7.61 0.62 -2.51
N THR A 94 7.10 0.14 -3.64
CA THR A 94 6.23 0.91 -4.53
C THR A 94 4.75 0.57 -4.37
N VAL A 95 3.88 1.57 -4.50
CA VAL A 95 2.42 1.40 -4.55
C VAL A 95 1.80 2.16 -5.72
N GLY A 96 0.70 1.63 -6.26
CA GLY A 96 -0.07 2.27 -7.34
C GLY A 96 0.35 1.88 -8.76
N GLU A 97 1.09 0.76 -8.90
CA GLU A 97 1.42 0.15 -10.20
C GLU A 97 0.28 -0.67 -10.83
#